data_AF-A0A1L5L549-F1
#
_entry.id   AF-A0A1L5L549-F1
#
_cell.length_a   1.000
_cell.length_b   1.000
_cell.length_c   1.000
_cell.angle_alpha   90.00
_cell.angle_beta   90.00
_cell.angle_gamma   90.00
#
_symmetry.space_group_name_H-M   'P 1'
#
loop_
_entity.id
_entity.type
_entity.pdbx_description
1 polymer ?
#
loop_
_entity_poly.entity_id
_entity_poly.type
_entity_poly.pdbx_seq_one_letter_code
_entity_poly.pdbx_strand_id
1 'polypeptide(L)'
;EQKQAVAKTAEVIVDLVQQGMDLIITHGNGPQVGMIQNAMDQLACSYENYKETPLPTCVAMSQGYIGIDLQNAIKYELYKRNMDVKVSTILSQVEVDPEDEAFKNPTKPIGRFLTEEEARKNMENGIPCMEDAGRGYRIVVASPMPMKIRELKTIETLVDAGHIVITCGGGGIPVVNDNGRLSGVNAVIDKDNASSLLAAELEADYLIILTAVEKVAINFGRENQEWLSDLTVDKAKEYIAQEQFAKGSMLPKIEAAIRFAQ
;
A
#
# COMPACT_ATOMS: atom_id res chain seq x y z
N GLU A 1 -14.14 14.23 -0.16
CA GLU A 1 -13.49 13.45 0.92
C GLU A 1 -11.99 13.25 0.68
N GLN A 2 -11.55 12.49 -0.34
CA GLN A 2 -10.11 12.25 -0.62
C GLN A 2 -9.25 13.52 -0.68
N LYS A 3 -9.67 14.55 -1.44
CA LYS A 3 -8.94 15.84 -1.51
C LYS A 3 -8.82 16.56 -0.17
N GLN A 4 -9.83 16.48 0.69
CA GLN A 4 -9.79 17.11 2.02
C GLN A 4 -8.89 16.34 2.98
N ALA A 5 -8.90 15.00 2.91
CA ALA A 5 -8.00 14.16 3.69
C ALA A 5 -6.54 14.42 3.28
N VAL A 6 -6.27 14.45 1.97
CA VAL A 6 -4.96 14.74 1.40
C VAL A 6 -4.45 16.13 1.79
N ALA A 7 -5.32 17.15 1.86
CA ALA A 7 -4.93 18.48 2.32
C ALA A 7 -4.43 18.49 3.77
N LYS A 8 -5.11 17.79 4.68
CA LYS A 8 -4.65 17.63 6.07
C LYS A 8 -3.34 16.85 6.16
N THR A 9 -3.21 15.80 5.36
CA THR A 9 -1.97 15.01 5.30
C THR A 9 -0.80 15.86 4.80
N ALA A 10 -1.03 16.76 3.84
CA ALA A 10 0.00 17.66 3.32
C ALA A 10 0.55 18.61 4.40
N GLU A 11 -0.28 19.13 5.30
CA GLU A 11 0.17 19.96 6.43
C GLU A 11 1.20 19.22 7.30
N VAL A 12 0.87 17.98 7.69
CA VAL A 12 1.77 17.14 8.51
C VAL A 12 3.07 16.80 7.76
N ILE A 13 2.98 16.47 6.47
CA ILE A 13 4.17 16.20 5.65
C ILE A 13 5.09 17.42 5.64
N VAL A 14 4.54 18.61 5.40
CA VAL A 14 5.35 19.83 5.32
C VAL A 14 5.89 20.23 6.70
N ASP A 15 5.20 19.91 7.81
CA ASP A 15 5.76 20.07 9.17
C ASP A 15 7.05 19.26 9.36
N LEU A 16 7.12 18.04 8.84
CA LEU A 16 8.31 17.18 8.92
C LEU A 16 9.45 17.73 8.04
N VAL A 17 9.14 18.21 6.83
CA VAL A 17 10.14 18.85 5.96
C VAL A 17 10.72 20.10 6.62
N GLN A 18 9.89 20.88 7.32
CA GLN A 18 10.37 22.06 8.07
C GLN A 18 11.31 21.71 9.22
N GLN A 19 11.21 20.49 9.76
CA GLN A 19 12.15 19.97 10.76
C GLN A 19 13.45 19.45 10.15
N GLY A 20 13.61 19.55 8.82
CA GLY A 20 14.82 19.13 8.10
C GLY A 20 14.86 17.65 7.76
N MET A 21 13.71 16.97 7.72
CA MET A 21 13.64 15.56 7.34
C MET A 21 13.54 15.39 5.82
N ASP A 22 14.32 14.47 5.27
CA ASP A 22 14.15 13.96 3.91
C ASP A 22 12.99 12.95 3.88
N LEU A 23 12.04 13.14 2.96
CA LEU A 23 10.78 12.38 2.97
C LEU A 23 10.57 11.57 1.70
N ILE A 24 10.31 10.28 1.92
CA ILE A 24 9.78 9.35 0.93
C ILE A 24 8.39 8.94 1.36
N ILE A 25 7.42 9.13 0.49
CA ILE A 25 6.00 8.90 0.77
C ILE A 25 5.53 7.71 -0.06
N THR A 26 4.90 6.76 0.63
CA THR A 26 4.18 5.65 0.03
C THR A 26 2.71 5.75 0.41
N HIS A 27 1.82 5.08 -0.32
CA HIS A 27 0.40 5.10 0.00
C HIS A 27 -0.29 3.78 -0.35
N GLY A 28 -1.43 3.50 0.30
CA GLY A 28 -2.32 2.42 -0.13
C GLY A 28 -3.20 2.85 -1.32
N ASN A 29 -3.86 1.88 -1.95
CA ASN A 29 -4.77 2.15 -3.06
C ASN A 29 -6.05 1.29 -3.04
N GLY A 30 -6.33 0.53 -1.96
CA GLY A 30 -7.38 -0.50 -1.95
C GLY A 30 -8.75 -0.07 -2.49
N PRO A 31 -9.36 1.02 -1.99
CA PRO A 31 -10.61 1.54 -2.56
C PRO A 31 -10.46 2.04 -4.01
N GLN A 32 -9.36 2.72 -4.32
CA GLN A 32 -9.14 3.35 -5.63
C GLN A 32 -8.87 2.32 -6.73
N VAL A 33 -8.03 1.31 -6.48
CA VAL A 33 -7.77 0.23 -7.44
C VAL A 33 -9.02 -0.60 -7.68
N GLY A 34 -9.83 -0.82 -6.64
CA GLY A 34 -11.13 -1.47 -6.75
C GLY A 34 -12.14 -0.71 -7.61
N MET A 35 -12.21 0.61 -7.43
CA MET A 35 -13.05 1.49 -8.27
C MET A 35 -12.59 1.44 -9.74
N ILE A 36 -11.28 1.53 -9.99
CA ILE A 36 -10.70 1.47 -11.34
C ILE A 36 -11.00 0.12 -11.98
N GLN A 37 -10.78 -0.98 -11.26
CA GLN A 37 -11.04 -2.33 -11.77
C GLN A 37 -12.52 -2.50 -12.16
N ASN A 38 -13.45 -2.13 -11.27
CA ASN A 38 -14.88 -2.19 -11.58
C ASN A 38 -15.26 -1.39 -12.84
N ALA A 39 -14.66 -0.20 -13.02
CA ALA A 39 -14.91 0.63 -14.20
C ALA A 39 -14.36 -0.01 -15.48
N MET A 40 -13.18 -0.64 -15.41
CA MET A 40 -12.56 -1.32 -16.55
C MET A 40 -13.29 -2.62 -16.91
N ASP A 41 -13.76 -3.37 -15.92
CA ASP A 41 -14.56 -4.59 -16.13
C ASP A 41 -15.90 -4.25 -16.79
N GLN A 42 -16.55 -3.17 -16.33
CA GLN A 42 -17.78 -2.67 -16.96
C GLN A 42 -17.55 -2.22 -18.40
N LEU A 43 -16.41 -1.58 -18.69
CA LEU A 43 -16.04 -1.17 -20.04
C LEU A 43 -15.88 -2.39 -20.97
N ALA A 44 -15.17 -3.43 -20.51
CA ALA A 44 -14.99 -4.68 -21.26
C ALA A 44 -16.31 -5.41 -21.50
N CYS A 45 -17.22 -5.42 -20.52
CA CYS A 45 -18.55 -6.03 -20.68
C CYS A 45 -19.47 -5.23 -21.62
N SER A 46 -19.31 -3.91 -21.69
CA SER A 46 -20.20 -3.02 -22.45
C SER A 46 -19.83 -2.89 -23.93
N TYR A 47 -18.60 -3.25 -24.30
CA TYR A 47 -18.07 -3.06 -25.65
C TYR A 47 -17.20 -4.23 -26.09
N GLU A 48 -17.60 -4.94 -27.15
CA GLU A 48 -16.89 -6.12 -27.68
C GLU A 48 -15.42 -5.88 -28.07
N ASN A 49 -15.06 -4.62 -28.37
CA ASN A 49 -13.70 -4.27 -28.79
C ASN A 49 -12.73 -4.09 -27.60
N TYR A 50 -13.22 -4.06 -26.36
CA TYR A 50 -12.40 -3.89 -25.17
C TYR A 50 -12.17 -5.22 -24.47
N LYS A 51 -10.93 -5.46 -24.06
CA LYS A 51 -10.54 -6.63 -23.25
C LYS A 51 -10.44 -6.24 -21.79
N GLU A 52 -10.51 -7.24 -20.92
CA GLU A 52 -10.26 -7.09 -19.48
C GLU A 52 -8.91 -6.39 -19.25
N THR A 53 -8.92 -5.40 -18.36
CA THR A 53 -7.70 -4.67 -18.00
C THR A 53 -7.00 -5.41 -16.86
N PRO A 54 -5.73 -5.83 -17.03
CA PRO A 54 -5.01 -6.52 -15.97
C PRO A 54 -4.92 -5.68 -14.69
N LEU A 55 -4.99 -6.33 -13.54
CA LEU A 55 -4.84 -5.68 -12.23
C LEU A 55 -3.55 -4.84 -12.09
N PRO A 56 -2.36 -5.25 -12.56
CA PRO A 56 -1.16 -4.39 -12.49
C PRO A 56 -1.33 -3.07 -13.26
N THR A 57 -2.11 -3.06 -14.34
CA THR A 57 -2.46 -1.82 -15.05
C THR A 57 -3.38 -0.93 -14.20
N CYS A 58 -4.37 -1.52 -13.52
CA CYS A 58 -5.21 -0.78 -12.57
C CYS A 58 -4.39 -0.21 -11.38
N VAL A 59 -3.39 -0.94 -10.90
CA VAL A 59 -2.44 -0.45 -9.89
C VAL A 59 -1.66 0.75 -10.43
N ALA A 60 -1.12 0.67 -11.65
CA ALA A 60 -0.41 1.79 -12.28
C ALA A 60 -1.29 3.04 -12.42
N MET A 61 -2.55 2.87 -12.84
CA MET A 61 -3.53 3.96 -12.89
C MET A 61 -3.77 4.58 -11.50
N SER A 62 -3.87 3.75 -10.46
CA SER A 62 -4.08 4.23 -9.09
C SER A 62 -2.89 5.02 -8.54
N GLN A 63 -1.66 4.71 -8.95
CA GLN A 63 -0.46 5.49 -8.60
C GLN A 63 -0.52 6.88 -9.21
N GLY A 64 -0.88 7.00 -10.49
CA GLY A 64 -1.06 8.30 -11.14
C GLY A 64 -2.17 9.11 -10.48
N TYR A 65 -3.31 8.48 -10.21
CA TYR A 65 -4.46 9.12 -9.57
C TYR A 65 -4.15 9.66 -8.16
N ILE A 66 -3.67 8.81 -7.25
CA ILE A 66 -3.41 9.23 -5.87
C ILE A 66 -2.17 10.11 -5.80
N GLY A 67 -1.14 9.79 -6.59
CA GLY A 67 0.11 10.54 -6.65
C GLY A 67 -0.11 11.99 -7.07
N ILE A 68 -0.94 12.27 -8.08
CA ILE A 68 -1.19 13.67 -8.48
C ILE A 68 -1.96 14.45 -7.41
N ASP A 69 -2.91 13.82 -6.72
CA ASP A 69 -3.66 14.44 -5.63
C ASP A 69 -2.72 14.81 -4.47
N LEU A 70 -1.88 13.86 -4.02
CA LEU A 70 -0.88 14.08 -2.96
C LEU A 70 0.14 15.15 -3.38
N GLN A 71 0.72 15.00 -4.58
CA GLN A 71 1.75 15.92 -5.09
C GLN A 71 1.24 17.36 -5.15
N ASN A 72 0.00 17.57 -5.62
CA ASN A 72 -0.59 18.90 -5.72
C ASN A 72 -0.85 19.51 -4.34
N ALA A 73 -1.35 18.73 -3.39
CA ALA A 73 -1.63 19.22 -2.04
C ALA A 73 -0.34 19.59 -1.29
N ILE A 74 0.71 18.76 -1.38
CA ILE A 74 2.01 19.05 -0.76
C ILE A 74 2.63 20.29 -1.40
N LYS A 75 2.63 20.40 -2.75
CA LYS A 75 3.13 21.59 -3.45
C LYS A 75 2.39 22.86 -3.04
N TYR A 76 1.07 22.79 -2.88
CA TYR A 76 0.28 23.93 -2.44
C TYR A 76 0.61 24.35 -1.00
N GLU A 77 0.81 23.39 -0.10
CA GLU A 77 1.18 23.67 1.29
C GLU A 77 2.61 24.23 1.40
N LEU A 78 3.56 23.69 0.63
CA LEU A 78 4.92 24.26 0.50
C LEU A 78 4.87 25.71 0.00
N TYR A 79 4.06 25.99 -1.02
CA TYR A 79 3.87 27.34 -1.54
C TYR A 79 3.32 28.29 -0.46
N LYS A 80 2.29 27.88 0.29
CA LYS A 80 1.73 28.68 1.41
C LYS A 80 2.78 29.05 2.45
N ARG A 81 3.77 28.17 2.66
CA ARG A 81 4.86 28.36 3.63
C ARG A 81 6.13 28.98 3.02
N ASN A 82 6.08 29.42 1.76
CA ASN A 82 7.21 29.98 1.02
C ASN A 82 8.44 29.05 0.98
N MET A 83 8.20 27.75 0.84
CA MET A 83 9.25 26.73 0.76
C MET A 83 9.45 26.28 -0.68
N ASP A 84 10.69 26.28 -1.17
CA ASP A 84 11.03 25.84 -2.52
C ASP A 84 11.53 24.39 -2.54
N VAL A 85 10.70 23.46 -2.07
CA VAL A 85 10.98 22.02 -2.10
C VAL A 85 10.26 21.38 -3.28
N LYS A 86 10.94 20.50 -4.02
CA LYS A 86 10.35 19.81 -5.18
C LYS A 86 9.62 18.55 -4.73
N VAL A 87 8.51 18.23 -5.41
CA VAL A 87 7.73 17.01 -5.15
C VAL A 87 7.54 16.25 -6.45
N SER A 88 7.93 14.98 -6.44
CA SER A 88 7.93 14.10 -7.60
C SER A 88 7.18 12.80 -7.31
N THR A 89 6.24 12.44 -8.19
CA THR A 89 5.59 11.12 -8.17
C THR A 89 6.29 10.20 -9.17
N ILE A 90 6.66 9.00 -8.74
CA ILE A 90 7.31 7.98 -9.57
C ILE A 90 6.37 6.78 -9.70
N LEU A 91 6.03 6.44 -10.95
CA LEU A 91 5.42 5.14 -11.22
C LEU A 91 6.46 4.06 -10.93
N SER A 92 6.09 3.10 -10.10
CA SER A 92 7.03 2.15 -9.50
C SER A 92 6.57 0.71 -9.69
N GLN A 93 7.49 -0.13 -10.14
CA GLN A 93 7.35 -1.57 -10.30
C GLN A 93 8.11 -2.28 -9.18
N VAL A 94 7.47 -3.30 -8.64
CA VAL A 94 8.04 -4.12 -7.56
C VAL A 94 8.03 -5.57 -8.01
N GLU A 95 9.23 -6.15 -8.08
CA GLU A 95 9.43 -7.55 -8.40
C GLU A 95 8.90 -8.43 -7.27
N VAL A 96 8.25 -9.52 -7.64
CA VAL A 96 7.72 -10.55 -6.74
C VAL A 96 8.13 -11.93 -7.25
N ASP A 97 8.14 -12.92 -6.36
CA ASP A 97 8.44 -14.30 -6.73
C ASP A 97 7.24 -14.91 -7.48
N PRO A 98 7.39 -15.40 -8.73
CA PRO A 98 6.29 -16.09 -9.42
C PRO A 98 5.77 -17.33 -8.68
N GLU A 99 6.58 -17.94 -7.81
CA GLU A 99 6.22 -19.13 -7.02
C GLU A 99 5.77 -18.79 -5.58
N ASP A 100 5.54 -17.52 -5.27
CA ASP A 100 5.05 -17.10 -3.95
C ASP A 100 3.73 -17.81 -3.59
N GLU A 101 3.67 -18.41 -2.40
CA GLU A 101 2.49 -19.13 -1.92
C GLU A 101 1.22 -18.25 -1.84
N ALA A 102 1.37 -16.92 -1.78
CA ALA A 102 0.26 -15.97 -1.84
C ALA A 102 -0.54 -16.07 -3.15
N PHE A 103 0.05 -16.57 -4.25
CA PHE A 103 -0.69 -16.84 -5.49
C PHE A 103 -1.63 -18.03 -5.37
N LYS A 104 -1.31 -19.01 -4.51
CA LYS A 104 -2.16 -20.17 -4.22
C LYS A 104 -3.22 -19.85 -3.16
N ASN A 105 -2.94 -18.91 -2.25
CA ASN A 105 -3.84 -18.50 -1.18
C ASN A 105 -4.04 -16.97 -1.14
N PRO A 106 -4.93 -16.41 -1.98
CA PRO A 106 -5.18 -14.98 -2.02
C PRO A 106 -5.90 -14.50 -0.75
N THR A 107 -5.36 -13.48 -0.11
CA THR A 107 -5.86 -12.97 1.19
C THR A 107 -6.10 -11.47 1.21
N LYS A 108 -5.66 -10.72 0.18
CA LYS A 108 -5.71 -9.27 0.19
C LYS A 108 -7.04 -8.76 -0.33
N PRO A 109 -7.90 -8.16 0.51
CA PRO A 109 -9.18 -7.69 0.03
C PRO A 109 -9.00 -6.41 -0.79
N ILE A 110 -9.70 -6.31 -1.92
CA ILE A 110 -9.78 -5.14 -2.82
C ILE A 110 -11.24 -4.81 -3.13
N GLY A 111 -11.51 -3.71 -3.83
CA GLY A 111 -12.89 -3.40 -4.25
C GLY A 111 -13.80 -2.84 -3.16
N ARG A 112 -15.07 -2.65 -3.54
CA ARG A 112 -16.16 -2.29 -2.64
C ARG A 112 -16.58 -3.48 -1.77
N PHE A 113 -17.32 -3.21 -0.70
CA PHE A 113 -18.03 -4.27 0.02
C PHE A 113 -19.14 -4.85 -0.87
N LEU A 114 -19.26 -6.17 -0.79
CA LEU A 114 -20.23 -7.03 -1.44
C LEU A 114 -21.21 -7.57 -0.40
N THR A 115 -22.43 -7.85 -0.84
CA THR A 115 -23.35 -8.69 -0.07
C THR A 115 -22.88 -10.15 -0.11
N GLU A 116 -23.37 -10.98 0.82
CA GLU A 116 -23.10 -12.42 0.81
C GLU A 116 -23.55 -13.08 -0.50
N GLU A 117 -24.68 -12.64 -1.07
CA GLU A 117 -25.19 -13.13 -2.34
C GLU A 117 -24.28 -12.77 -3.52
N GLU A 118 -23.80 -11.53 -3.57
CA GLU A 118 -22.83 -11.08 -4.59
C GLU A 118 -21.51 -11.87 -4.48
N ALA A 119 -21.01 -12.07 -3.26
CA ALA A 119 -19.79 -12.83 -3.02
C ALA A 119 -19.95 -14.30 -3.42
N ARG A 120 -21.09 -14.94 -3.10
CA ARG A 120 -21.39 -16.31 -3.52
C ARG A 120 -21.37 -16.44 -5.04
N LYS A 121 -22.02 -15.52 -5.76
CA LYS A 121 -22.02 -15.51 -7.23
C LYS A 121 -20.61 -15.33 -7.81
N ASN A 122 -19.79 -14.49 -7.21
CA ASN A 122 -18.39 -14.32 -7.62
C ASN A 122 -17.58 -15.60 -7.40
N MET A 123 -17.72 -16.25 -6.24
CA MET A 123 -17.04 -17.50 -5.93
C MET A 123 -17.46 -18.65 -6.87
N GLU A 124 -18.73 -18.70 -7.27
CA GLU A 124 -19.23 -19.65 -8.29
C GLU A 124 -18.59 -19.42 -9.67
N ASN A 125 -18.20 -18.18 -9.97
CA ASN A 125 -17.46 -17.82 -11.18
C ASN A 125 -15.93 -17.89 -11.00
N GLY A 126 -15.45 -18.46 -9.89
CA GLY A 126 -14.02 -18.63 -9.62
C GLY A 126 -13.29 -17.37 -9.16
N ILE A 127 -14.02 -16.31 -8.76
CA ILE A 127 -13.45 -15.07 -8.21
C ILE A 127 -13.39 -15.19 -6.68
N PRO A 128 -12.20 -15.29 -6.07
CA PRO A 128 -12.06 -15.46 -4.62
C PRO A 128 -12.65 -14.28 -3.85
N CYS A 129 -13.44 -14.56 -2.82
CA CYS A 129 -14.00 -13.56 -1.92
C CYS A 129 -13.80 -13.97 -0.45
N MET A 130 -13.70 -13.01 0.46
CA MET A 130 -13.65 -13.25 1.90
C MET A 130 -14.49 -12.24 2.67
N GLU A 131 -14.93 -12.61 3.88
CA GLU A 131 -15.54 -11.67 4.82
C GLU A 131 -14.47 -10.74 5.42
N ASP A 132 -14.76 -9.43 5.46
CA ASP A 132 -13.85 -8.39 5.98
C ASP A 132 -14.39 -7.82 7.30
N ALA A 133 -14.13 -8.57 8.38
CA ALA A 133 -14.36 -8.17 9.78
C ALA A 133 -15.80 -7.67 10.07
N GLY A 134 -16.81 -8.40 9.59
CA GLY A 134 -18.23 -8.08 9.82
C GLY A 134 -18.76 -6.88 9.04
N ARG A 135 -17.95 -6.30 8.13
CA ARG A 135 -18.36 -5.16 7.28
C ARG A 135 -18.94 -5.58 5.93
N GLY A 136 -19.03 -6.88 5.69
CA GLY A 136 -19.43 -7.50 4.42
C GLY A 136 -18.31 -8.30 3.77
N TYR A 137 -18.49 -8.65 2.51
CA TYR A 137 -17.54 -9.47 1.74
C TYR A 137 -16.74 -8.62 0.77
N ARG A 138 -15.54 -9.05 0.40
CA ARG A 138 -14.71 -8.39 -0.61
C ARG A 138 -14.00 -9.41 -1.48
N ILE A 139 -13.70 -9.03 -2.72
CA ILE A 139 -12.83 -9.81 -3.60
C ILE A 139 -11.43 -9.84 -2.99
N VAL A 140 -10.78 -10.99 -3.03
CA VAL A 140 -9.40 -11.15 -2.58
C VAL A 140 -8.46 -11.47 -3.74
N VAL A 141 -7.26 -10.92 -3.66
CA VAL A 141 -6.18 -11.16 -4.61
C VAL A 141 -4.92 -11.60 -3.88
N ALA A 142 -3.98 -12.15 -4.64
CA ALA A 142 -2.66 -12.50 -4.13
C ALA A 142 -1.95 -11.25 -3.60
N SER A 143 -1.24 -11.40 -2.49
CA SER A 143 -0.37 -10.37 -1.91
C SER A 143 1.00 -10.95 -1.62
N PRO A 144 1.79 -11.23 -2.67
CA PRO A 144 3.13 -11.77 -2.55
C PRO A 144 4.06 -10.78 -1.86
N MET A 145 5.18 -11.30 -1.33
CA MET A 145 6.19 -10.48 -0.69
C MET A 145 6.98 -9.67 -1.75
N PRO A 146 7.26 -8.38 -1.49
CA PRO A 146 8.09 -7.59 -2.38
C PRO A 146 9.54 -8.05 -2.31
N MET A 147 10.18 -8.25 -3.46
CA MET A 147 11.58 -8.66 -3.55
C MET A 147 12.51 -7.53 -3.94
N LYS A 148 12.11 -6.70 -4.91
CA LYS A 148 12.98 -5.65 -5.45
C LYS A 148 12.19 -4.50 -6.06
N ILE A 149 12.60 -3.27 -5.78
CA ILE A 149 12.02 -2.06 -6.35
C ILE A 149 12.84 -1.66 -7.59
N ARG A 150 12.20 -1.64 -8.76
CA ARG A 150 12.91 -1.40 -10.03
C ARG A 150 13.46 0.01 -10.15
N GLU A 151 12.69 0.98 -9.67
CA GLU A 151 13.03 2.40 -9.76
C GLU A 151 13.85 2.89 -8.54
N LEU A 152 14.41 1.99 -7.72
CA LEU A 152 15.14 2.33 -6.48
C LEU A 152 16.20 3.41 -6.70
N LYS A 153 17.08 3.25 -7.71
CA LYS A 153 18.15 4.23 -7.95
C LYS A 153 17.63 5.60 -8.41
N THR A 154 16.50 5.62 -9.12
CA THR A 154 15.83 6.87 -9.50
C THR A 154 15.21 7.55 -8.28
N ILE A 155 14.61 6.77 -7.37
CA ILE A 155 14.07 7.26 -6.10
C ILE A 155 15.20 7.90 -5.29
N GLU A 156 16.29 7.15 -5.06
CA GLU A 156 17.49 7.62 -4.33
C GLU A 156 18.04 8.92 -4.92
N THR A 157 18.23 8.96 -6.25
CA THR A 157 18.74 10.17 -6.94
C THR A 157 17.88 11.41 -6.68
N LEU A 158 16.55 11.25 -6.60
CA LEU A 158 15.65 12.37 -6.36
C LEU A 158 15.63 12.77 -4.88
N VAL A 159 15.71 11.81 -3.97
CA VAL A 159 15.83 12.07 -2.52
C VAL A 159 17.13 12.83 -2.24
N ASP A 160 18.26 12.38 -2.78
CA ASP A 160 19.56 13.04 -2.66
C ASP A 160 19.57 14.47 -3.23
N ALA A 161 18.71 14.73 -4.22
CA ALA A 161 18.50 16.05 -4.79
C ALA A 161 17.54 16.94 -3.96
N GLY A 162 17.06 16.48 -2.81
CA GLY A 162 16.15 17.20 -1.91
C GLY A 162 14.69 17.19 -2.36
N HIS A 163 14.28 16.22 -3.19
CA HIS A 163 12.87 16.07 -3.54
C HIS A 163 12.12 15.28 -2.47
N ILE A 164 10.88 15.69 -2.20
CA ILE A 164 9.88 14.80 -1.60
C ILE A 164 9.43 13.81 -2.70
N VAL A 165 9.69 12.53 -2.49
CA VAL A 165 9.39 11.49 -3.48
C VAL A 165 8.15 10.70 -3.07
N ILE A 166 7.13 10.68 -3.93
CA ILE A 166 5.96 9.80 -3.80
C ILE A 166 6.18 8.59 -4.71
N THR A 167 6.22 7.39 -4.13
CA THR A 167 6.53 6.14 -4.85
C THR A 167 5.84 4.94 -4.20
N CYS A 168 6.02 3.75 -4.78
CA CYS A 168 5.45 2.47 -4.33
C CYS A 168 3.94 2.56 -4.01
N GLY A 169 3.22 3.38 -4.79
CA GLY A 169 1.80 3.62 -4.57
C GLY A 169 1.01 2.32 -4.75
N GLY A 170 0.18 2.00 -3.76
CA GLY A 170 -0.53 0.72 -3.70
C GLY A 170 0.34 -0.50 -3.40
N GLY A 171 1.57 -0.30 -2.90
CA GLY A 171 2.58 -1.35 -2.75
C GLY A 171 3.48 -1.53 -3.98
N GLY A 172 3.25 -0.77 -5.06
CA GLY A 172 3.97 -0.92 -6.32
C GLY A 172 3.24 -1.79 -7.34
N ILE A 173 3.55 -1.61 -8.63
CA ILE A 173 3.02 -2.42 -9.71
C ILE A 173 3.72 -3.79 -9.64
N PRO A 174 3.02 -4.89 -9.34
CA PRO A 174 3.65 -6.19 -9.19
C PRO A 174 4.09 -6.73 -10.55
N VAL A 175 5.37 -7.10 -10.64
CA VAL A 175 5.96 -7.67 -11.85
C VAL A 175 6.78 -8.91 -11.52
N VAL A 176 6.86 -9.83 -12.48
CA VAL A 176 7.86 -10.91 -12.48
C VAL A 176 8.94 -10.58 -13.51
N ASN A 177 10.17 -10.96 -13.22
CA ASN A 177 11.32 -10.68 -14.06
C ASN A 177 11.84 -11.98 -14.70
N ASP A 178 11.63 -12.10 -16.00
CA ASP A 178 12.16 -13.19 -16.81
C ASP A 178 13.34 -12.65 -17.63
N ASN A 179 14.56 -12.80 -17.07
CA ASN A 179 15.81 -12.40 -17.72
C ASN A 179 15.82 -10.95 -18.26
N GLY A 180 15.26 -10.02 -17.48
CA GLY A 180 15.16 -8.60 -17.81
C GLY A 180 13.83 -8.20 -18.47
N ARG A 181 13.00 -9.16 -18.88
CA ARG A 181 11.64 -8.90 -19.35
C ARG A 181 10.68 -8.86 -18.16
N LEU A 182 10.19 -7.68 -17.85
CA LEU A 182 9.18 -7.49 -16.80
C LEU A 182 7.78 -7.79 -17.35
N SER A 183 7.03 -8.62 -16.63
CA SER A 183 5.63 -8.92 -16.93
C SER A 183 4.77 -8.68 -15.70
N GLY A 184 3.69 -7.92 -15.86
CA GLY A 184 2.76 -7.67 -14.75
C GLY A 184 2.02 -8.93 -14.33
N VAL A 185 1.79 -9.08 -13.03
CA VAL A 185 1.03 -10.21 -12.45
C VAL A 185 -0.18 -9.71 -11.67
N ASN A 186 -1.26 -10.49 -11.66
CA ASN A 186 -2.50 -10.11 -10.99
C ASN A 186 -2.39 -10.28 -9.47
N ALA A 187 -1.78 -9.30 -8.81
CA ALA A 187 -1.59 -9.24 -7.37
C ALA A 187 -1.73 -7.80 -6.85
N VAL A 188 -1.79 -7.63 -5.53
CA VAL A 188 -1.59 -6.35 -4.86
C VAL A 188 -0.61 -6.56 -3.72
N ILE A 189 0.57 -5.96 -3.84
CA ILE A 189 1.61 -6.03 -2.81
C ILE A 189 1.16 -5.25 -1.59
N ASP A 190 1.43 -5.78 -0.39
CA ASP A 190 1.15 -5.02 0.82
C ASP A 190 2.05 -3.77 0.90
N LYS A 191 1.41 -2.60 0.96
CA LYS A 191 2.10 -1.31 1.05
C LYS A 191 3.09 -1.24 2.22
N ASP A 192 2.75 -1.80 3.38
CA ASP A 192 3.58 -1.67 4.58
C ASP A 192 4.85 -2.52 4.39
N ASN A 193 4.75 -3.68 3.72
CA ASN A 193 5.89 -4.50 3.31
C ASN A 193 6.75 -3.83 2.23
N ALA A 194 6.12 -3.23 1.22
CA ALA A 194 6.84 -2.50 0.18
C ALA A 194 7.60 -1.29 0.74
N SER A 195 6.99 -0.56 1.68
CA SER A 195 7.62 0.57 2.37
C SER A 195 8.76 0.12 3.28
N SER A 196 8.61 -1.03 3.95
CA SER A 196 9.69 -1.64 4.74
C SER A 196 10.89 -2.01 3.88
N LEU A 197 10.66 -2.67 2.73
CA LEU A 197 11.73 -2.96 1.77
C LEU A 197 12.39 -1.67 1.26
N LEU A 198 11.60 -0.67 0.86
CA LEU A 198 12.10 0.62 0.38
C LEU A 198 12.98 1.32 1.42
N ALA A 199 12.51 1.36 2.67
CA ALA A 199 13.23 2.00 3.76
C ALA A 199 14.56 1.28 4.07
N ALA A 200 14.56 -0.06 4.04
CA ALA A 200 15.78 -0.84 4.24
C ALA A 200 16.79 -0.65 3.11
N GLU A 201 16.34 -0.68 1.85
CA GLU A 201 17.21 -0.54 0.66
C GLU A 201 17.79 0.88 0.50
N LEU A 202 17.12 1.89 1.06
CA LEU A 202 17.61 3.28 1.07
C LEU A 202 18.29 3.66 2.39
N GLU A 203 18.51 2.69 3.28
CA GLU A 203 19.14 2.91 4.59
C GLU A 203 18.47 4.05 5.39
N ALA A 204 17.13 4.14 5.31
CA ALA A 204 16.38 5.19 5.99
C ALA A 204 16.51 5.05 7.52
N ASP A 205 16.57 6.18 8.23
CA ASP A 205 16.65 6.18 9.70
C ASP A 205 15.33 5.73 10.36
N TYR A 206 14.19 6.00 9.71
CA TYR A 206 12.86 5.75 10.27
C TYR A 206 11.89 5.19 9.22
N LEU A 207 11.11 4.18 9.62
CA LEU A 207 9.91 3.74 8.93
C LEU A 207 8.68 4.15 9.74
N ILE A 208 7.86 5.06 9.20
CA ILE A 208 6.66 5.56 9.85
C ILE A 208 5.42 4.99 9.15
N ILE A 209 4.69 4.11 9.83
CA ILE A 209 3.42 3.54 9.34
C ILE A 209 2.25 4.28 9.98
N LEU A 210 1.59 5.15 9.21
CA LEU A 210 0.39 5.87 9.68
C LEU A 210 -0.87 5.01 9.50
N THR A 211 -1.72 4.98 10.52
CA THR A 211 -2.97 4.20 10.50
C THR A 211 -4.10 4.90 11.27
N ALA A 212 -5.28 4.26 11.33
CA ALA A 212 -6.50 4.86 11.89
C ALA A 212 -6.56 4.84 13.43
N VAL A 213 -5.62 4.15 14.08
CA VAL A 213 -5.48 4.12 15.53
C VAL A 213 -4.20 4.86 15.93
N GLU A 214 -4.24 5.47 17.12
CA GLU A 214 -3.12 6.28 17.62
C GLU A 214 -1.86 5.45 17.88
N LYS A 215 -2.03 4.23 18.40
CA LYS A 215 -0.93 3.33 18.77
C LYS A 215 -1.29 1.87 18.50
N VAL A 216 -0.29 1.00 18.55
CA VAL A 216 -0.49 -0.46 18.57
C VAL A 216 -1.04 -0.87 19.93
N ALA A 217 -1.88 -1.88 20.00
CA ALA A 217 -2.36 -2.44 21.27
C ALA A 217 -2.36 -3.98 21.27
N ILE A 218 -2.24 -4.55 22.47
CA ILE A 218 -2.61 -5.95 22.76
C ILE A 218 -4.01 -5.98 23.37
N ASN A 219 -4.66 -7.15 23.29
CA ASN A 219 -6.05 -7.33 23.70
C ASN A 219 -6.99 -6.28 23.08
N PHE A 220 -6.73 -5.91 21.82
CA PHE A 220 -7.45 -4.85 21.13
C PHE A 220 -8.97 -5.13 21.11
N GLY A 221 -9.76 -4.15 21.54
CA GLY A 221 -11.21 -4.26 21.67
C GLY A 221 -11.72 -5.05 22.90
N ARG A 222 -10.84 -5.48 23.81
CA ARG A 222 -11.20 -6.18 25.06
C ARG A 222 -11.10 -5.25 26.28
N GLU A 223 -11.69 -5.67 27.41
CA GLU A 223 -11.66 -4.89 28.67
C GLU A 223 -10.24 -4.62 29.17
N ASN A 224 -9.30 -5.53 28.89
CA ASN A 224 -7.89 -5.43 29.27
C ASN A 224 -6.99 -4.97 28.11
N GLN A 225 -7.51 -4.14 27.21
CA GLN A 225 -6.73 -3.53 26.13
C GLN A 225 -5.58 -2.68 26.69
N GLU A 226 -4.38 -2.87 26.14
CA GLU A 226 -3.18 -2.11 26.54
C GLU A 226 -2.51 -1.50 25.31
N TRP A 227 -2.30 -0.18 25.34
CA TRP A 227 -1.59 0.56 24.29
C TRP A 227 -0.08 0.47 24.48
N LEU A 228 0.61 0.10 23.41
CA LEU A 228 2.07 -0.06 23.39
C LEU A 228 2.69 1.23 22.85
N SER A 229 3.37 1.98 23.72
CA SER A 229 4.16 3.15 23.30
C SER A 229 5.56 2.75 22.84
N ASP A 230 6.14 1.73 23.49
CA ASP A 230 7.45 1.16 23.18
C ASP A 230 7.31 -0.35 23.03
N LEU A 231 7.86 -0.89 21.95
CA LEU A 231 7.79 -2.32 21.64
C LEU A 231 9.10 -2.78 21.03
N THR A 232 9.77 -3.73 21.70
CA THR A 232 10.97 -4.37 21.15
C THR A 232 10.59 -5.47 20.16
N VAL A 233 11.50 -5.81 19.25
CA VAL A 233 11.31 -6.89 18.27
C VAL A 233 10.95 -8.23 18.94
N ASP A 234 11.63 -8.58 20.03
CA ASP A 234 11.38 -9.86 20.72
C ASP A 234 9.98 -9.92 21.33
N LYS A 235 9.53 -8.85 21.98
CA LYS A 235 8.15 -8.75 22.50
C LYS A 235 7.12 -8.75 21.39
N ALA A 236 7.41 -8.07 20.27
CA ALA A 236 6.52 -8.08 19.11
C ALA A 236 6.32 -9.50 18.56
N LYS A 237 7.41 -10.28 18.45
CA LYS A 237 7.36 -11.69 18.04
C LYS A 237 6.57 -12.55 19.01
N GLU A 238 6.74 -12.32 20.31
CA GLU A 238 5.94 -13.00 21.34
C GLU A 238 4.44 -12.71 21.20
N TYR A 239 4.06 -11.45 21.03
CA TYR A 239 2.66 -11.06 20.84
C TYR A 239 2.07 -11.55 19.51
N ILE A 240 2.88 -11.67 18.44
CA ILE A 240 2.46 -12.33 17.20
C ILE A 240 2.15 -13.80 17.46
N ALA A 241 3.00 -14.52 18.19
CA ALA A 241 2.77 -15.93 18.53
C ALA A 241 1.53 -16.13 19.42
N GLN A 242 1.14 -15.11 20.18
CA GLN A 242 -0.10 -15.06 20.96
C GLN A 242 -1.32 -14.57 20.15
N GLU A 243 -1.19 -14.37 18.83
CA GLU A 243 -2.24 -13.88 17.93
C GLU A 243 -2.87 -12.53 18.35
N GLN A 244 -2.08 -11.65 18.99
CA GLN A 244 -2.57 -10.35 19.47
C GLN A 244 -2.88 -9.36 18.34
N PHE A 245 -2.32 -9.57 17.15
CA PHE A 245 -2.46 -8.66 16.01
C PHE A 245 -3.29 -9.30 14.88
N ALA A 246 -4.33 -8.59 14.43
CA ALA A 246 -5.22 -9.10 13.38
C ALA A 246 -4.53 -9.21 12.01
N LYS A 247 -4.65 -10.38 11.37
CA LYS A 247 -3.99 -10.74 10.10
C LYS A 247 -4.26 -9.79 8.93
N GLY A 248 -5.46 -9.21 8.86
CA GLY A 248 -5.85 -8.30 7.77
C GLY A 248 -5.54 -6.82 7.98
N SER A 249 -5.00 -6.43 9.14
CA SER A 249 -4.83 -5.02 9.49
C SER A 249 -3.51 -4.73 10.22
N MET A 250 -3.40 -5.12 11.48
CA MET A 250 -2.27 -4.72 12.33
C MET A 250 -1.07 -5.65 12.16
N LEU A 251 -1.28 -6.96 11.94
CA LEU A 251 -0.17 -7.91 11.83
C LEU A 251 0.83 -7.55 10.72
N PRO A 252 0.42 -7.25 9.47
CA PRO A 252 1.38 -6.87 8.42
C PRO A 252 2.22 -5.65 8.77
N LYS A 253 1.67 -4.71 9.55
CA LYS A 253 2.38 -3.50 10.01
C LYS A 253 3.47 -3.84 11.02
N ILE A 254 3.17 -4.71 11.97
CA ILE A 254 4.14 -5.16 12.96
C ILE A 254 5.24 -5.97 12.29
N GLU A 255 4.90 -6.86 11.36
CA GLU A 255 5.90 -7.63 10.62
C GLU A 255 6.79 -6.74 9.75
N ALA A 256 6.23 -5.72 9.09
CA ALA A 256 6.99 -4.71 8.35
C ALA A 256 7.93 -3.90 9.26
N ALA A 257 7.44 -3.48 10.43
CA ALA A 257 8.26 -2.77 11.41
C ALA A 257 9.38 -3.65 11.98
N ILE A 258 9.11 -4.93 12.28
CA ILE A 258 10.13 -5.90 12.70
C ILE A 258 11.19 -6.06 11.62
N ARG A 259 10.79 -6.26 10.35
CA ARG A 259 11.73 -6.42 9.23
C ARG A 259 12.65 -5.23 9.05
N PHE A 260 12.15 -4.01 9.23
CA PHE A 260 12.95 -2.79 9.10
C PHE A 260 13.89 -2.57 10.30
N ALA A 261 13.48 -2.97 11.50
CA ALA A 261 14.28 -2.80 12.72
C ALA A 261 15.42 -3.82 12.88
N GLN A 262 15.56 -4.77 11.96
CA GLN A 262 16.57 -5.85 11.98
C GLN A 262 17.60 -5.66 10.89
#